data_AF-X1F1B0-F1
#
_entry.id   AF-X1F1B0-F1
#
_cell.length_a   1.000
_cell.length_b   1.000
_cell.length_c   1.000
_cell.angle_alpha   90.00
_cell.angle_beta   90.00
_cell.angle_gamma   90.00
#
_symmetry.space_group_name_H-M   'P 1'
#
loop_
_entity.id
_entity.type
_entity.pdbx_description
1 polymer ?
#
loop_
_entity_poly.entity_id
_entity_poly.type
_entity_poly.pdbx_seq_one_letter_code
_entity_poly.pdbx_strand_id
1 'polypeptide(L)'
;ALACNLFGIKCTVYMVRISFLQKPGRKILMKIFNAKVHASPSEFTESGRRYWEKDNNHNGSLGLAISEAIEHCLRDESIRYSLGSVVNHVLLHQTVIGQEAKSQLSKIGEYPDIVIGCAGGGSNFAGTAIPFIREKIRGVYPETEMIAVEPRACPSMCKGKYMWDYGDTAKMAPIVKMYTLGHNFYSLSNS
;
A
#
# COMPACT_ATOMS: atom_id res chain seq x y z
N ALA A 1 -11.22 7.60 -2.26
CA ALA A 1 -12.62 7.91 -1.92
C ALA A 1 -12.73 9.30 -1.31
N LEU A 2 -12.44 9.50 -0.01
CA LEU A 2 -12.50 10.82 0.64
C LEU A 2 -11.71 11.91 -0.12
N ALA A 3 -10.43 11.69 -0.39
CA ALA A 3 -9.60 12.67 -1.12
C ALA A 3 -10.23 13.05 -2.48
N CYS A 4 -10.62 12.07 -3.28
CA CYS A 4 -11.30 12.33 -4.56
C CYS A 4 -12.59 13.15 -4.37
N ASN A 5 -13.40 12.84 -3.35
CA ASN A 5 -14.61 13.59 -3.06
C ASN A 5 -14.33 15.05 -2.65
N LEU A 6 -13.30 15.31 -1.85
CA LEU A 6 -12.86 16.67 -1.49
C LEU A 6 -12.42 17.47 -2.72
N PHE A 7 -11.87 16.83 -3.75
CA PHE A 7 -11.41 17.47 -4.99
C PHE A 7 -12.44 17.39 -6.14
N GLY A 8 -13.66 16.89 -5.90
CA GLY A 8 -14.67 16.72 -6.96
C GLY A 8 -14.29 15.70 -8.05
N ILE A 9 -13.37 14.79 -7.77
CA ILE A 9 -12.88 13.74 -8.69
C ILE A 9 -13.70 12.46 -8.49
N LYS A 10 -14.10 11.81 -9.59
CA LYS A 10 -14.74 10.48 -9.55
C LYS A 10 -13.74 9.41 -9.10
N CYS A 11 -14.15 8.52 -8.20
CA CYS A 11 -13.30 7.48 -7.65
C CYS A 11 -13.85 6.09 -7.94
N THR A 12 -13.06 5.26 -8.60
CA THR A 12 -13.32 3.82 -8.75
C THR A 12 -12.31 3.04 -7.92
N VAL A 13 -12.78 2.07 -7.14
CA VAL A 13 -11.96 1.22 -6.27
C VAL A 13 -12.18 -0.24 -6.64
N TYR A 14 -11.09 -0.95 -6.92
CA TYR A 14 -11.06 -2.41 -6.98
C TYR A 14 -10.63 -2.95 -5.62
N MET A 15 -11.56 -3.60 -4.92
CA MET A 15 -11.35 -4.11 -3.57
C MET A 15 -11.29 -5.64 -3.61
N VAL A 16 -10.24 -6.23 -3.02
CA VAL A 16 -10.08 -7.70 -2.93
C VAL A 16 -11.37 -8.34 -2.42
N ARG A 17 -11.92 -9.32 -3.16
CA ARG A 17 -13.27 -9.86 -2.96
C ARG A 17 -13.52 -10.36 -1.54
N ILE A 18 -12.63 -11.14 -0.96
CA ILE A 18 -12.81 -11.63 0.42
C ILE A 18 -12.89 -10.47 1.42
N SER A 19 -12.09 -9.41 1.23
CA SER A 19 -12.17 -8.20 2.06
C SER A 19 -13.45 -7.40 1.78
N PHE A 20 -13.93 -7.35 0.54
CA PHE A 20 -15.18 -6.70 0.17
C PHE A 20 -16.39 -7.34 0.87
N LEU A 21 -16.36 -8.66 1.05
CA LEU A 21 -17.39 -9.44 1.75
C LEU A 21 -17.25 -9.33 3.27
N GLN A 22 -16.05 -9.56 3.82
CA GLN A 22 -15.84 -9.63 5.27
C GLN A 22 -15.74 -8.26 5.95
N LYS A 23 -15.42 -7.18 5.24
CA LYS A 23 -15.20 -5.83 5.80
C LYS A 23 -16.19 -4.81 5.23
N PRO A 24 -17.52 -4.99 5.42
CA PRO A 24 -18.54 -4.16 4.81
C PRO A 24 -18.44 -2.67 5.20
N GLY A 25 -17.96 -2.37 6.43
CA GLY A 25 -17.80 -0.99 6.89
C GLY A 25 -16.89 -0.15 6.00
N ARG A 26 -15.79 -0.72 5.47
CA ARG A 26 -14.88 0.00 4.55
C ARG A 26 -15.58 0.33 3.23
N LYS A 27 -16.34 -0.61 2.69
CA LYS A 27 -17.14 -0.43 1.47
C LYS A 27 -18.20 0.65 1.67
N ILE A 28 -18.91 0.63 2.80
CA ILE A 28 -19.94 1.64 3.13
C ILE A 28 -19.29 3.02 3.20
N LEU A 29 -18.17 3.16 3.91
CA LEU A 29 -17.44 4.42 4.01
C LEU A 29 -17.01 4.95 2.63
N MET A 30 -16.48 4.08 1.76
CA MET A 30 -16.11 4.47 0.39
C MET A 30 -17.32 4.96 -0.41
N LYS A 31 -18.47 4.30 -0.27
CA LYS A 31 -19.73 4.69 -0.94
C LYS A 31 -20.28 6.02 -0.42
N ILE A 32 -20.16 6.31 0.88
CA ILE A 32 -20.52 7.62 1.46
C ILE A 32 -19.75 8.74 0.76
N PHE A 33 -18.48 8.51 0.41
CA PHE A 33 -17.67 9.44 -0.38
C PHE A 33 -17.83 9.27 -1.90
N ASN A 34 -18.99 8.79 -2.36
CA ASN A 34 -19.36 8.65 -3.78
C ASN A 34 -18.41 7.79 -4.62
N ALA A 35 -17.63 6.89 -4.00
CA ALA A 35 -16.77 5.99 -4.75
C ALA A 35 -17.55 4.78 -5.29
N LYS A 36 -17.26 4.40 -6.54
CA LYS A 36 -17.69 3.14 -7.13
C LYS A 36 -16.75 2.03 -6.66
N VAL A 37 -17.27 0.98 -6.05
CA VAL A 37 -16.45 -0.11 -5.50
C VAL A 37 -16.79 -1.43 -6.19
N HIS A 38 -15.80 -2.03 -6.86
CA HIS A 38 -15.86 -3.33 -7.51
C HIS A 38 -15.14 -4.39 -6.68
N ALA A 39 -15.75 -5.56 -6.52
CA ALA A 39 -15.07 -6.71 -5.92
C ALA A 39 -14.13 -7.34 -6.95
N SER A 40 -12.85 -7.51 -6.60
CA SER A 40 -11.80 -8.09 -7.44
C SER A 40 -11.55 -9.57 -7.08
N PRO A 41 -11.57 -10.52 -8.03
CA PRO A 41 -11.72 -10.35 -9.49
C PRO A 41 -13.11 -9.84 -9.90
N SER A 42 -13.18 -8.97 -10.90
CA SER A 42 -14.44 -8.48 -11.48
C SER A 42 -14.65 -8.92 -12.93
N GLU A 43 -15.89 -8.83 -13.41
CA GLU A 43 -16.25 -9.09 -14.82
C GLU A 43 -15.93 -7.92 -15.77
N PHE A 44 -15.55 -6.75 -15.20
CA PHE A 44 -15.41 -5.49 -15.92
C PHE A 44 -14.07 -5.37 -16.66
N THR A 45 -13.05 -6.12 -16.26
CA THR A 45 -11.72 -6.11 -16.86
C THR A 45 -11.36 -7.49 -17.41
N GLU A 46 -10.50 -7.58 -18.41
CA GLU A 46 -10.01 -8.85 -18.93
C GLU A 46 -9.16 -9.57 -17.89
N SER A 47 -8.31 -8.84 -17.17
CA SER A 47 -7.52 -9.35 -16.05
C SER A 47 -8.38 -9.99 -14.96
N GLY A 48 -9.51 -9.37 -14.59
CA GLY A 48 -10.45 -9.93 -13.63
C GLY A 48 -11.25 -11.10 -14.20
N ARG A 49 -11.74 -10.96 -15.44
CA ARG A 49 -12.60 -11.95 -16.10
C ARG A 49 -11.93 -13.32 -16.23
N ARG A 50 -10.63 -13.36 -16.56
CA ARG A 50 -9.85 -14.61 -16.64
C ARG A 50 -9.86 -15.46 -15.37
N TYR A 51 -10.01 -14.83 -14.21
CA TYR A 51 -10.12 -15.52 -12.92
C TYR A 51 -11.59 -15.77 -12.56
N TRP A 52 -12.45 -14.78 -12.81
CA TRP A 52 -13.89 -14.86 -12.55
C TRP A 52 -14.58 -16.02 -13.28
N GLU A 53 -14.24 -16.24 -14.56
CA GLU A 53 -14.81 -17.32 -15.38
C GLU A 53 -14.38 -18.71 -14.93
N LYS A 54 -13.21 -18.82 -14.28
CA LYS A 54 -12.69 -20.09 -13.75
C LYS A 54 -13.28 -20.42 -12.39
N ASP A 55 -13.43 -19.40 -11.53
CA ASP A 55 -13.98 -19.53 -10.19
C ASP A 55 -14.70 -18.23 -9.78
N ASN A 56 -16.02 -18.29 -9.76
CA ASN A 56 -16.88 -17.17 -9.35
C ASN A 56 -16.84 -16.90 -7.83
N ASN A 57 -16.23 -17.79 -7.05
CA ASN A 57 -16.01 -17.64 -5.60
C ASN A 57 -14.55 -17.28 -5.27
N HIS A 58 -13.73 -16.96 -6.28
CA HIS A 58 -12.32 -16.66 -6.09
C HIS A 58 -12.11 -15.50 -5.10
N ASN A 59 -11.39 -15.75 -4.00
CA ASN A 59 -11.20 -14.81 -2.90
C ASN A 59 -10.50 -13.48 -3.30
N GLY A 60 -9.79 -13.48 -4.42
CA GLY A 60 -9.04 -12.34 -4.95
C GLY A 60 -7.71 -12.16 -4.25
N SER A 61 -6.87 -11.29 -4.81
CA SER A 61 -5.59 -10.88 -4.21
C SER A 61 -5.36 -9.39 -4.41
N LEU A 62 -4.46 -8.80 -3.61
CA LEU A 62 -4.09 -7.40 -3.77
C LEU A 62 -3.49 -7.14 -5.15
N GLY A 63 -2.62 -8.05 -5.62
CA GLY A 63 -2.01 -7.92 -6.94
C GLY A 63 -3.04 -7.95 -8.06
N LEU A 64 -4.06 -8.81 -7.98
CA LEU A 64 -5.14 -8.83 -8.98
C LEU A 64 -5.97 -7.53 -8.96
N ALA A 65 -6.27 -6.99 -7.78
CA ALA A 65 -6.98 -5.71 -7.67
C ALA A 65 -6.17 -4.54 -8.26
N ILE A 66 -4.84 -4.55 -8.09
CA ILE A 66 -3.93 -3.59 -8.75
C ILE A 66 -3.99 -3.76 -10.26
N SER A 67 -3.92 -5.00 -10.74
CA SER A 67 -3.97 -5.31 -12.17
C SER A 67 -5.27 -4.80 -12.80
N GLU A 68 -6.43 -5.05 -12.20
CA GLU A 68 -7.71 -4.53 -12.70
C GLU A 68 -7.78 -3.00 -12.69
N ALA A 69 -7.24 -2.36 -11.65
CA ALA A 69 -7.22 -0.90 -11.55
C ALA A 69 -6.33 -0.25 -12.62
N ILE A 70 -5.16 -0.85 -12.91
CA ILE A 70 -4.28 -0.41 -13.99
C ILE A 70 -4.97 -0.63 -15.35
N GLU A 71 -5.56 -1.80 -15.59
CA GLU A 71 -6.26 -2.07 -16.85
C GLU A 71 -7.42 -1.10 -17.10
N HIS A 72 -8.23 -0.81 -16.06
CA HIS A 72 -9.28 0.20 -16.16
C HIS A 72 -8.69 1.57 -16.51
N CYS A 73 -7.61 1.98 -15.83
CA CYS A 73 -6.94 3.25 -16.11
C CYS A 73 -6.42 3.35 -17.56
N LEU A 74 -5.95 2.24 -18.15
CA LEU A 74 -5.40 2.23 -19.50
C LEU A 74 -6.47 2.32 -20.60
N ARG A 75 -7.75 2.08 -20.27
CA ARG A 75 -8.85 2.14 -21.24
C ARG A 75 -9.35 3.56 -21.55
N ASP A 76 -9.01 4.53 -20.70
CA ASP A 76 -9.49 5.90 -20.82
C ASP A 76 -8.41 6.88 -20.34
N GLU A 77 -7.94 7.73 -21.25
CA GLU A 77 -6.88 8.71 -21.00
C GLU A 77 -7.26 9.80 -20.00
N SER A 78 -8.53 9.92 -19.61
CA SER A 78 -8.98 10.82 -18.55
C SER A 78 -8.80 10.22 -17.14
N ILE A 79 -8.56 8.91 -17.05
CA ILE A 79 -8.41 8.19 -15.79
C ILE A 79 -6.93 8.17 -15.38
N ARG A 80 -6.68 8.32 -14.08
CA ARG A 80 -5.34 8.20 -13.48
C ARG A 80 -5.36 7.15 -12.39
N TYR A 81 -4.34 6.30 -12.38
CA TYR A 81 -4.15 5.30 -11.33
C TYR A 81 -3.44 5.93 -10.13
N SER A 82 -4.04 5.78 -8.94
CA SER A 82 -3.45 6.23 -7.68
C SER A 82 -2.79 5.06 -6.97
N LEU A 83 -1.46 5.05 -6.97
CA LEU A 83 -0.67 3.98 -6.33
C LEU A 83 -0.47 4.29 -4.84
N GLY A 84 -0.80 3.33 -3.96
CA GLY A 84 -0.98 3.58 -2.53
C GLY A 84 0.21 3.28 -1.61
N SER A 85 1.31 2.69 -2.11
CA SER A 85 2.47 2.30 -1.27
C SER A 85 3.73 2.04 -2.09
N VAL A 86 4.87 1.79 -1.43
CA VAL A 86 6.17 1.33 -1.97
C VAL A 86 6.96 2.36 -2.79
N VAL A 87 6.30 3.21 -3.58
CA VAL A 87 6.97 4.19 -4.44
C VAL A 87 7.43 5.44 -3.67
N ASN A 88 8.57 6.01 -4.12
CA ASN A 88 9.25 7.12 -3.45
C ASN A 88 8.34 8.33 -3.16
N HIS A 89 7.45 8.69 -4.09
CA HIS A 89 6.56 9.84 -3.89
C HIS A 89 5.52 9.59 -2.79
N VAL A 90 5.05 8.34 -2.61
CA VAL A 90 4.15 7.99 -1.51
C VAL A 90 4.88 8.09 -0.17
N LEU A 91 6.12 7.59 -0.10
CA LEU A 91 6.96 7.72 1.10
C LEU A 91 7.18 9.20 1.44
N LEU A 92 7.48 10.02 0.44
CA LEU A 92 7.67 11.47 0.60
C LEU A 92 6.40 12.14 1.14
N HIS A 93 5.23 11.87 0.57
CA HIS A 93 3.97 12.45 1.04
C HIS A 93 3.67 12.07 2.50
N GLN A 94 4.03 10.84 2.90
CA GLN A 94 3.85 10.37 4.28
C GLN A 94 4.83 11.01 5.28
N THR A 95 5.88 11.71 4.82
CA THR A 95 6.85 12.36 5.72
C THR A 95 6.23 13.45 6.59
N VAL A 96 5.04 13.95 6.25
CA VAL A 96 4.27 14.84 7.12
C VAL A 96 4.12 14.26 8.53
N ILE A 97 3.98 12.93 8.66
CA ILE A 97 3.87 12.23 9.95
C ILE A 97 5.12 12.48 10.80
N GLY A 98 6.31 12.17 10.27
CA GLY A 98 7.55 12.34 11.02
C GLY A 98 7.93 13.82 11.23
N GLN A 99 7.56 14.71 10.31
CA GLN A 99 7.78 16.15 10.44
C GLN A 99 6.95 16.73 11.59
N GLU A 100 5.67 16.36 11.67
CA GLU A 100 4.79 16.74 12.78
C GLU A 100 5.27 16.14 14.10
N ALA A 101 5.62 14.84 14.11
CA ALA A 101 6.13 14.17 15.31
C ALA A 101 7.40 14.85 15.85
N LYS A 102 8.35 15.19 14.96
CA LYS A 102 9.56 15.93 15.34
C LYS A 102 9.24 17.31 15.91
N SER A 103 8.28 18.03 15.32
CA SER A 103 7.82 19.32 15.85
C SER A 103 7.18 19.18 17.24
N GLN A 104 6.36 18.15 17.43
CA GLN A 104 5.70 17.86 18.71
C GLN A 104 6.71 17.52 19.81
N LEU A 105 7.70 16.66 19.52
CA LEU A 105 8.77 16.30 20.45
C LEU A 105 9.63 17.50 20.83
N SER A 106 9.95 18.36 19.86
CA SER A 106 10.69 19.60 20.14
C SER A 106 9.96 20.55 21.09
N LYS A 107 8.62 20.58 21.09
CA LYS A 107 7.83 21.43 22.00
C LYS A 107 7.96 21.00 23.47
N ILE A 108 8.30 19.75 23.71
CA ILE A 108 8.52 19.22 25.06
C ILE A 108 10.01 19.02 25.37
N GLY A 109 10.91 19.44 24.48
CA GLY A 109 12.36 19.31 24.65
C GLY A 109 12.89 17.88 24.53
N GLU A 110 12.11 16.98 23.93
CA GLU A 110 12.46 15.55 23.82
C GLU A 110 12.95 15.20 22.41
N TYR A 111 13.74 14.12 22.34
CA TYR A 111 14.15 13.50 21.08
C TYR A 111 14.15 11.97 21.25
N PRO A 112 13.66 11.19 20.28
CA PRO A 112 13.48 9.76 20.49
C PRO A 112 14.80 8.99 20.36
N ASP A 113 15.03 8.05 21.27
CA ASP A 113 16.09 7.04 21.12
C ASP A 113 15.72 5.99 20.06
N ILE A 114 14.43 5.67 19.94
CA ILE A 114 13.92 4.65 19.03
C ILE A 114 12.70 5.19 18.27
N VAL A 115 12.71 5.01 16.95
CA VAL A 115 11.54 5.20 16.08
C VAL A 115 11.09 3.83 15.58
N ILE A 116 9.90 3.40 16.00
CA ILE A 116 9.35 2.08 15.68
C ILE A 116 8.00 2.19 14.98
N GLY A 117 7.73 1.29 14.03
CA GLY A 117 6.43 1.24 13.36
C GLY A 117 6.25 0.01 12.49
N CYS A 118 5.00 -0.28 12.12
CA CYS A 118 4.69 -1.43 11.29
C CYS A 118 5.01 -1.15 9.81
N ALA A 119 5.49 -2.17 9.10
CA ALA A 119 5.82 -2.10 7.69
C ALA A 119 5.10 -3.22 6.94
N GLY A 120 3.95 -2.86 6.36
CA GLY A 120 3.34 -3.64 5.27
C GLY A 120 4.07 -3.33 3.97
N GLY A 121 3.56 -2.36 3.21
CA GLY A 121 4.31 -1.78 2.08
C GLY A 121 5.31 -0.67 2.49
N GLY A 122 5.56 -0.49 3.78
CA GLY A 122 6.59 0.40 4.34
C GLY A 122 6.27 1.90 4.41
N SER A 123 5.25 2.41 3.72
CA SER A 123 5.03 3.86 3.57
C SER A 123 4.77 4.61 4.88
N ASN A 124 4.00 4.03 5.81
CA ASN A 124 3.73 4.66 7.10
C ASN A 124 4.99 4.74 7.97
N PHE A 125 5.74 3.63 8.10
CA PHE A 125 6.98 3.60 8.86
C PHE A 125 8.01 4.56 8.26
N ALA A 126 8.19 4.53 6.94
CA ALA A 126 9.08 5.46 6.25
C ALA A 126 8.64 6.92 6.44
N GLY A 127 7.35 7.24 6.36
CA GLY A 127 6.82 8.58 6.63
C GLY A 127 7.13 9.07 8.04
N THR A 128 7.04 8.19 9.04
CA THR A 128 7.42 8.49 10.42
C THR A 128 8.94 8.62 10.57
N ALA A 129 9.72 7.68 10.02
CA ALA A 129 11.14 7.52 10.31
C ALA A 129 12.06 8.40 9.46
N ILE A 130 11.74 8.69 8.20
CA ILE A 130 12.62 9.45 7.28
C ILE A 130 13.09 10.79 7.89
N PRO A 131 12.23 11.60 8.52
CA PRO A 131 12.67 12.85 9.17
C PRO A 131 13.71 12.65 10.28
N PHE A 132 13.67 11.54 11.01
CA PHE A 132 14.66 11.20 12.04
C PHE A 132 15.91 10.53 11.45
N ILE A 133 15.75 9.69 10.42
CA ILE A 133 16.87 9.12 9.64
C ILE A 133 17.74 10.23 9.05
N ARG A 134 17.12 11.33 8.58
CA ARG A 134 17.85 12.50 8.10
C ARG A 134 18.80 13.06 9.16
N GLU A 135 18.36 13.19 10.42
CA GLU A 135 19.20 13.70 11.51
C GLU A 135 20.29 12.72 11.91
N LYS A 136 19.97 11.41 11.89
CA LYS A 136 20.96 10.34 12.07
C LYS A 136 22.07 10.39 11.03
N ILE A 137 21.73 10.49 9.74
CA ILE A 137 22.70 10.58 8.63
C ILE A 137 23.56 11.85 8.73
N ARG A 138 23.01 12.94 9.26
CA ARG A 138 23.73 14.20 9.50
C ARG A 138 24.64 14.16 10.74
N GLY A 139 24.59 13.10 11.53
CA GLY A 139 25.35 12.96 12.78
C GLY A 139 24.82 13.81 13.94
N VAL A 140 23.59 14.34 13.85
CA VAL A 140 22.99 15.13 14.94
C VAL A 140 22.51 14.21 16.07
N TYR A 141 21.87 13.10 15.70
CA TYR A 141 21.43 12.03 16.62
C TYR A 141 21.82 10.66 16.04
N PRO A 142 23.12 10.31 16.04
CA PRO A 142 23.61 9.11 15.36
C PRO A 142 23.11 7.80 16.00
N GLU A 143 22.83 7.84 17.30
CA GLU A 143 22.44 6.65 18.08
C GLU A 143 20.97 6.25 17.88
N THR A 144 20.12 7.08 17.28
CA THR A 144 18.68 6.78 17.17
C THR A 144 18.42 5.53 16.35
N GLU A 145 17.70 4.58 16.93
CA GLU A 145 17.36 3.32 16.26
C GLU A 145 16.08 3.43 15.45
N MET A 146 16.05 2.71 14.32
CA MET A 146 14.88 2.66 13.42
C MET A 146 14.42 1.21 13.33
N ILE A 147 13.24 0.90 13.87
CA ILE A 147 12.73 -0.47 13.95
C ILE A 147 11.46 -0.61 13.11
N ALA A 148 11.58 -1.31 11.98
CA ALA A 148 10.44 -1.70 11.15
C ALA A 148 9.92 -3.08 11.59
N VAL A 149 8.60 -3.19 11.83
CA VAL A 149 7.96 -4.43 12.30
C VAL A 149 7.03 -5.00 11.22
N GLU A 150 7.17 -6.28 10.88
CA GLU A 150 6.30 -6.97 9.92
C GLU A 150 5.62 -8.22 10.50
N PRO A 151 4.49 -8.69 9.92
CA PRO A 151 3.85 -9.91 10.37
C PRO A 151 4.63 -11.16 9.94
N ARG A 152 4.68 -12.17 10.82
CA ARG A 152 5.25 -13.49 10.52
C ARG A 152 4.59 -14.20 9.34
N ALA A 153 3.32 -13.90 9.06
CA ALA A 153 2.56 -14.46 7.95
C ALA A 153 2.98 -13.92 6.56
N CYS A 154 3.64 -12.75 6.52
CA CYS A 154 4.16 -12.14 5.29
C CYS A 154 5.54 -11.49 5.56
N PRO A 155 6.57 -12.28 5.88
CA PRO A 155 7.85 -11.78 6.39
C PRO A 155 8.80 -11.35 5.26
N SER A 156 8.40 -10.33 4.50
CA SER A 156 9.14 -9.83 3.33
C SER A 156 10.51 -9.26 3.67
N MET A 157 10.65 -8.49 4.74
CA MET A 157 11.91 -7.86 5.14
C MET A 157 12.86 -8.85 5.84
N CYS A 158 12.32 -9.73 6.68
CA CYS A 158 13.11 -10.67 7.47
C CYS A 158 13.46 -11.97 6.71
N LYS A 159 12.64 -12.41 5.75
CA LYS A 159 12.85 -13.66 4.99
C LYS A 159 12.82 -13.51 3.47
N GLY A 160 12.44 -12.33 2.95
CA GLY A 160 12.39 -12.10 1.52
C GLY A 160 13.79 -11.94 0.91
N LYS A 161 13.84 -12.10 -0.41
CA LYS A 161 15.06 -11.88 -1.20
C LYS A 161 15.10 -10.44 -1.65
N TYR A 162 16.28 -9.82 -1.57
CA TYR A 162 16.49 -8.49 -2.13
C TYR A 162 16.81 -8.59 -3.62
N MET A 163 15.81 -8.39 -4.47
CA MET A 163 15.91 -8.57 -5.91
C MET A 163 14.96 -7.65 -6.68
N TRP A 164 15.09 -7.64 -8.00
CA TRP A 164 14.14 -6.99 -8.88
C TRP A 164 12.87 -7.83 -8.99
N ASP A 165 11.71 -7.24 -8.73
CA ASP A 165 10.43 -7.92 -8.81
C ASP A 165 9.30 -6.95 -9.20
N TYR A 166 8.15 -7.51 -9.59
CA TYR A 166 6.99 -6.73 -10.03
C TYR A 166 6.18 -6.21 -8.84
N GLY A 167 5.67 -4.98 -8.95
CA GLY A 167 4.78 -4.38 -7.95
C GLY A 167 3.35 -4.94 -7.95
N ASP A 168 2.99 -5.78 -8.93
CA ASP A 168 1.68 -6.40 -9.08
C ASP A 168 1.79 -7.84 -9.62
N THR A 169 0.72 -8.62 -9.45
CA THR A 169 0.70 -10.04 -9.85
C THR A 169 0.60 -10.24 -11.36
N ALA A 170 -0.05 -9.32 -12.10
CA ALA A 170 -0.18 -9.43 -13.56
C ALA A 170 1.00 -8.81 -14.32
N LYS A 171 2.04 -8.32 -13.63
CA LYS A 171 3.27 -7.75 -14.23
C LYS A 171 3.01 -6.53 -15.10
N MET A 172 2.01 -5.72 -14.72
CA MET A 172 1.67 -4.46 -15.41
C MET A 172 2.31 -3.23 -14.76
N ALA A 173 2.73 -3.34 -13.49
CA ALA A 173 3.47 -2.32 -12.78
C ALA A 173 4.97 -2.40 -13.09
N PRO A 174 5.72 -1.29 -12.97
CA PRO A 174 7.17 -1.29 -13.11
C PRO A 174 7.87 -2.27 -12.16
N ILE A 175 9.01 -2.79 -12.61
CA ILE A 175 9.91 -3.60 -11.80
C ILE A 175 10.67 -2.69 -10.84
N VAL A 176 10.68 -3.04 -9.56
CA VAL A 176 11.39 -2.29 -8.51
C VAL A 176 12.32 -3.21 -7.73
N LYS A 177 13.43 -2.65 -7.24
CA LYS A 177 14.40 -3.39 -6.42
C LYS A 177 13.93 -3.34 -4.97
N MET A 178 13.55 -4.48 -4.41
CA MET A 178 12.93 -4.56 -3.09
C MET A 178 13.17 -5.91 -2.43
N TYR A 179 12.93 -5.96 -1.11
CA TYR A 179 12.75 -7.23 -0.42
C TYR A 179 11.38 -7.79 -0.80
N THR A 180 11.35 -9.02 -1.33
CA THR A 180 10.13 -9.63 -1.84
C THR A 180 10.05 -11.12 -1.49
N LEU A 181 8.81 -11.61 -1.34
CA LEU A 181 8.48 -13.04 -1.29
C LEU A 181 8.07 -13.58 -2.69
N GLY A 182 8.13 -12.72 -3.71
CA GLY A 182 7.67 -12.95 -5.08
C GLY A 182 6.30 -12.32 -5.35
N HIS A 183 6.11 -11.70 -6.51
CA HIS A 183 4.83 -11.10 -6.96
C HIS A 183 3.63 -12.07 -7.04
N ASN A 184 3.88 -13.38 -7.00
CA ASN A 184 2.86 -14.43 -6.96
C ASN A 184 2.56 -14.92 -5.53
N PHE A 185 3.19 -14.33 -4.51
CA PHE A 185 2.97 -14.72 -3.12
C PHE A 185 1.53 -14.41 -2.69
N TYR A 186 0.91 -15.37 -2.02
CA TYR A 186 -0.33 -15.20 -1.28
C TYR A 186 -0.14 -15.83 0.09
N SER A 187 -0.59 -15.13 1.14
CA SER A 187 -0.55 -15.68 2.48
C SER A 187 -1.60 -16.80 2.57
N LEU A 188 -1.13 -18.03 2.80
CA LEU A 188 -2.00 -19.11 3.23
C LEU A 188 -2.47 -18.78 4.63
N SER A 189 -3.76 -18.50 4.81
CA SER A 189 -4.38 -18.44 6.13
C SER A 189 -4.42 -19.85 6.70
N ASN A 190 -3.29 -20.35 7.22
CA ASN A 190 -3.20 -21.57 8.03
C ASN A 190 -1.83 -21.62 8.73
N SER A 191 -1.77 -21.03 9.92
CA SER A 191 -1.03 -21.41 11.15
C SER A 191 -0.70 -20.20 12.00
#